data_AF-A0A329MPZ2-F1
#
_entry.id   AF-A0A329MPZ2-F1
#
_cell.length_a   1.000
_cell.length_b   1.000
_cell.length_c   1.000
_cell.angle_alpha   90.00
_cell.angle_beta   90.00
_cell.angle_gamma   90.00
#
_symmetry.space_group_name_H-M   'P 1'
#
loop_
_entity.id
_entity.type
_entity.pdbx_description
1 polymer ?
#
loop_
_entity_poly.entity_id
_entity_poly.type
_entity_poly.pdbx_seq_one_letter_code
_entity_poly.pdbx_strand_id
1 'polypeptide(L)'
;MEVYGFTASDVAGMVRMTEGSVYAALHRARTNIRNNRSKLSDQIQSENIESNASLLDTLLLAMRNGDVDSILGMFEESIHNDAKPGFQEYSKREMLNGSFKHRGPVLHVSLELLWGRKVFVALAETELGLALHDIREFVFENNRIVYHRGYYFCKEFLLEAGRTFGVQVQLQKAPNLDWRE
;
A
#
# COMPACT_ATOMS: atom_id res chain seq x y z
N MET A 1 16.43 1.74 21.15
CA MET A 1 17.56 2.38 21.84
C MET A 1 18.46 3.10 20.84
N GLU A 2 19.25 2.40 20.03
CA GLU A 2 20.28 3.02 19.17
C GLU A 2 19.78 4.00 18.09
N VAL A 3 18.57 3.79 17.54
CA VAL A 3 18.04 4.63 16.44
C VAL A 3 17.28 5.88 16.93
N TYR A 4 16.64 5.79 18.10
CA TYR A 4 15.78 6.85 18.64
C TYR A 4 16.26 7.38 20.01
N GLY A 5 17.47 7.01 20.42
CA GLY A 5 18.11 7.51 21.65
C GLY A 5 17.58 6.98 22.99
N PHE A 6 16.53 6.16 23.03
CA PHE A 6 16.00 5.61 24.30
C PHE A 6 17.00 4.71 25.02
N THR A 7 16.95 4.67 26.36
CA THR A 7 17.67 3.70 27.19
C THR A 7 16.84 2.44 27.44
N ALA A 8 17.46 1.39 27.99
CA ALA A 8 16.76 0.16 28.35
C ALA A 8 15.73 0.41 29.46
N SER A 9 16.05 1.30 30.40
CA SER A 9 15.19 1.69 31.50
C SER A 9 13.93 2.42 31.02
N ASP A 10 14.08 3.36 30.08
CA ASP A 10 12.96 4.09 29.50
C ASP A 10 11.95 3.12 28.86
N VAL A 11 12.46 2.21 28.04
CA VAL A 11 11.63 1.23 27.33
C VAL A 11 10.99 0.25 28.31
N ALA A 12 11.74 -0.23 29.31
CA ALA A 12 11.24 -1.12 30.35
C ALA A 12 10.05 -0.49 31.10
N GLY A 13 10.15 0.80 31.44
CA GLY A 13 9.06 1.58 32.03
C GLY A 13 7.84 1.71 31.11
N MET A 14 8.06 2.03 29.82
CA MET A 14 6.98 2.20 28.83
C MET A 14 6.19 0.91 28.59
N VAL A 15 6.89 -0.22 28.45
CA VAL A 15 6.27 -1.51 28.11
C VAL A 15 5.98 -2.40 29.31
N ARG A 16 6.22 -1.90 30.53
CA ARG A 16 6.02 -2.63 31.80
C ARG A 16 6.76 -3.97 31.83
N MET A 17 8.02 -3.97 31.40
CA MET A 17 8.90 -5.14 31.41
C MET A 17 10.15 -4.85 32.25
N THR A 18 10.93 -5.87 32.57
CA THR A 18 12.28 -5.65 33.12
C THR A 18 13.25 -5.28 32.01
N GLU A 19 14.33 -4.56 32.33
CA GLU A 19 15.38 -4.24 31.36
C GLU A 19 15.96 -5.51 30.71
N GLY A 20 16.16 -6.56 31.50
CA GLY A 20 16.62 -7.86 30.98
C GLY A 20 15.66 -8.46 29.94
N SER A 21 14.35 -8.32 30.14
CA SER A 21 13.35 -8.74 29.14
C SER A 21 13.34 -7.87 27.89
N VAL A 22 13.59 -6.56 28.01
CA VAL A 22 13.78 -5.65 26.87
C VAL A 22 14.98 -6.10 26.03
N TYR A 23 16.13 -6.36 26.66
CA TYR A 23 17.32 -6.86 25.96
C TYR A 23 17.07 -8.20 25.26
N ALA A 24 16.42 -9.15 25.93
CA ALA A 24 16.09 -10.44 25.37
C ALA A 24 15.15 -10.32 24.15
N ALA A 25 14.11 -9.47 24.24
CA ALA A 25 13.20 -9.21 23.14
C ALA A 25 13.93 -8.56 21.95
N LEU A 26 14.78 -7.56 22.20
CA LEU A 26 15.57 -6.89 21.17
C LEU A 26 16.54 -7.86 20.49
N HIS A 27 17.20 -8.72 21.27
CA HIS A 27 18.09 -9.75 20.75
C HIS A 27 17.34 -10.73 19.83
N ARG A 28 16.18 -11.24 20.26
CA ARG A 28 15.34 -12.11 19.43
C ARG A 28 14.90 -11.43 18.14
N ALA A 29 14.45 -10.17 18.22
CA ALA A 29 14.04 -9.41 17.04
C ALA A 29 15.20 -9.22 16.06
N ARG A 30 16.38 -8.81 16.54
CA ARG A 30 17.59 -8.66 15.71
C ARG A 30 18.02 -9.97 15.06
N THR A 31 18.02 -11.07 15.83
CA THR A 31 18.34 -12.40 15.30
C THR A 31 17.34 -12.84 14.25
N ASN A 32 16.04 -12.60 14.48
CA ASN A 32 15.00 -12.92 13.51
C ASN A 32 15.16 -12.10 12.22
N ILE A 33 15.41 -10.80 12.33
CA ILE A 33 15.70 -9.94 11.17
C ILE A 33 16.94 -10.43 10.44
N ARG A 34 18.06 -10.69 11.14
CA ARG A 34 19.30 -11.16 10.52
C ARG A 34 19.13 -12.48 9.79
N ASN A 35 18.42 -13.43 10.41
CA ASN A 35 18.18 -14.76 9.83
C ASN A 35 17.23 -14.71 8.62
N ASN A 36 16.39 -13.68 8.52
CA ASN A 36 15.47 -13.49 7.39
C ASN A 36 15.89 -12.34 6.46
N ARG A 37 17.05 -11.71 6.69
CA ARG A 37 17.52 -10.55 5.92
C ARG A 37 17.80 -10.90 4.47
N SER A 38 18.36 -12.08 4.21
CA SER A 38 18.56 -12.60 2.85
C SER A 38 17.22 -12.88 2.16
N LYS A 39 16.24 -13.47 2.88
CA LYS A 39 14.89 -13.70 2.35
C LYS A 39 14.16 -12.39 1.97
N LEU A 40 14.34 -11.32 2.76
CA LEU A 40 13.78 -10.00 2.42
C LEU A 40 14.53 -9.31 1.27
N SER A 41 15.85 -9.48 1.17
CA SER A 41 16.65 -8.90 0.08
C SER A 41 16.31 -9.56 -1.25
N ASP A 42 16.10 -10.88 -1.27
CA ASP A 42 15.71 -11.61 -2.48
C ASP A 42 14.26 -11.29 -2.90
N GLN A 43 13.38 -10.94 -1.95
CA GLN A 43 12.02 -10.46 -2.25
C GLN A 43 11.96 -8.99 -2.71
N ILE A 44 12.88 -8.13 -2.25
CA ILE A 44 12.89 -6.70 -2.62
C ILE A 44 13.75 -6.45 -3.88
N GLN A 45 14.67 -7.35 -4.24
CA GLN A 45 15.64 -7.12 -5.33
C GLN A 45 15.57 -8.09 -6.53
N SER A 46 14.60 -9.00 -6.63
CA SER A 46 14.52 -9.94 -7.76
C SER A 46 13.16 -10.04 -8.46
N GLU A 47 12.16 -9.22 -8.12
CA GLU A 47 10.94 -9.18 -8.95
C GLU A 47 11.16 -8.27 -10.16
N ASN A 48 11.80 -8.81 -11.20
CA ASN A 48 11.43 -8.58 -12.59
C ASN A 48 11.08 -7.13 -12.99
N ILE A 49 11.81 -6.13 -12.49
CA ILE A 49 11.50 -4.71 -12.72
C ILE A 49 11.54 -4.37 -14.22
N GLU A 50 12.35 -5.11 -14.99
CA GLU A 50 12.47 -4.96 -16.44
C GLU A 50 11.47 -5.85 -17.21
N SER A 51 11.12 -7.04 -16.69
CA SER A 51 10.17 -7.96 -17.33
C SER A 51 8.70 -7.51 -17.22
N ASN A 52 8.36 -6.68 -16.24
CA ASN A 52 6.99 -6.25 -15.97
C ASN A 52 6.69 -4.81 -16.43
N ALA A 53 7.64 -4.10 -17.04
CA ALA A 53 7.43 -2.72 -17.49
C ALA A 53 6.20 -2.59 -18.41
N SER A 54 6.06 -3.52 -19.37
CA SER A 54 4.90 -3.55 -20.28
C SER A 54 3.56 -3.83 -19.56
N LEU A 55 3.57 -4.64 -18.50
CA LEU A 55 2.39 -4.94 -17.69
C LEU A 55 1.99 -3.74 -16.83
N LEU A 56 2.96 -3.04 -16.25
CA LEU A 56 2.71 -1.83 -15.48
C LEU A 56 2.11 -0.74 -16.37
N ASP A 57 2.63 -0.56 -17.59
CA ASP A 57 2.10 0.41 -18.54
C ASP A 57 0.68 0.03 -19.00
N THR A 58 0.44 -1.26 -19.27
CA THR A 58 -0.90 -1.76 -19.61
C THR A 58 -1.88 -1.53 -18.47
N LEU A 59 -1.49 -1.84 -17.23
CA LEU A 59 -2.32 -1.59 -16.05
C LEU A 59 -2.58 -0.08 -15.87
N LEU A 60 -1.56 0.76 -16.03
CA LEU A 60 -1.68 2.20 -15.92
C LEU A 60 -2.67 2.77 -16.94
N LEU A 61 -2.59 2.31 -18.19
CA LEU A 61 -3.53 2.71 -19.24
C LEU A 61 -4.95 2.25 -18.94
N ALA A 62 -5.12 0.99 -18.52
CA ALA A 62 -6.43 0.46 -18.15
C ALA A 62 -7.05 1.24 -16.97
N MET A 63 -6.25 1.58 -15.95
CA MET A 63 -6.67 2.40 -14.82
C MET A 63 -7.05 3.82 -15.22
N ARG A 64 -6.27 4.48 -16.08
CA ARG A 64 -6.57 5.83 -16.60
C ARG A 64 -7.86 5.86 -17.41
N ASN A 65 -8.12 4.82 -18.19
CA ASN A 65 -9.32 4.72 -19.02
C ASN A 65 -10.55 4.22 -18.25
N GLY A 66 -10.39 3.80 -16.98
CA GLY A 66 -11.45 3.15 -16.22
C GLY A 66 -11.90 1.81 -16.84
N ASP A 67 -11.02 1.13 -17.58
CA ASP A 67 -11.29 -0.14 -18.24
C ASP A 67 -11.21 -1.29 -17.23
N VAL A 68 -12.34 -1.50 -16.55
CA VAL A 68 -12.50 -2.52 -15.51
C VAL A 68 -12.25 -3.92 -16.06
N ASP A 69 -12.69 -4.23 -17.27
CA ASP A 69 -12.55 -5.56 -17.86
C ASP A 69 -11.08 -5.88 -18.12
N SER A 70 -10.30 -4.93 -18.65
CA SER A 70 -8.85 -5.07 -18.80
C SER A 70 -8.15 -5.27 -17.46
N ILE A 71 -8.48 -4.50 -16.43
CA ILE A 71 -7.89 -4.64 -15.09
C ILE A 71 -8.18 -6.03 -14.52
N LEU A 72 -9.44 -6.48 -14.58
CA LEU A 72 -9.85 -7.79 -14.08
C LEU A 72 -9.24 -8.94 -14.88
N GLY A 73 -9.03 -8.75 -16.19
CA GLY A 73 -8.33 -9.70 -17.05
C GLY A 73 -6.88 -9.95 -16.62
N MET A 74 -6.23 -8.92 -16.04
CA MET A 74 -4.86 -9.02 -15.52
C MET A 74 -4.78 -9.72 -14.16
N PHE A 75 -5.87 -9.81 -13.40
CA PHE A 75 -5.86 -10.44 -12.09
C PHE A 75 -5.70 -11.97 -12.19
N GLU A 76 -5.13 -12.59 -11.17
CA GLU A 76 -5.23 -14.02 -10.92
C GLU A 76 -6.57 -14.34 -10.24
N GLU A 77 -7.09 -15.56 -10.34
CA GLU A 77 -8.43 -15.90 -9.83
C GLU A 77 -8.50 -15.81 -8.30
N SER A 78 -7.44 -16.28 -7.61
CA SER A 78 -7.22 -16.20 -6.17
C SER A 78 -6.43 -14.96 -5.73
N ILE A 79 -6.55 -13.84 -6.46
CA ILE A 79 -5.93 -12.56 -6.08
C ILE A 79 -6.28 -12.15 -4.64
N HIS A 80 -5.28 -11.67 -3.91
CA HIS A 80 -5.48 -11.05 -2.61
C HIS A 80 -5.44 -9.53 -2.72
N ASN A 81 -6.59 -8.90 -2.46
CA ASN A 81 -6.74 -7.46 -2.32
C ASN A 81 -6.70 -7.07 -0.83
N ASP A 82 -5.76 -6.21 -0.46
CA ASP A 82 -5.55 -5.73 0.90
C ASP A 82 -5.76 -4.20 0.97
N ALA A 83 -6.91 -3.79 1.52
CA ALA A 83 -7.25 -2.40 1.75
C ALA A 83 -7.31 -2.09 3.26
N LYS A 84 -6.42 -2.69 4.07
CA LYS A 84 -6.36 -2.42 5.51
C LYS A 84 -6.22 -0.91 5.81
N PRO A 85 -6.87 -0.41 6.88
CA PRO A 85 -7.71 -1.15 7.85
C PRO A 85 -9.14 -1.46 7.39
N GLY A 86 -9.54 -1.14 6.16
CA GLY A 86 -10.91 -1.27 5.67
C GLY A 86 -11.36 -2.73 5.49
N PHE A 87 -10.80 -3.43 4.50
CA PHE A 87 -11.23 -4.78 4.16
C PHE A 87 -10.14 -5.58 3.44
N GLN A 88 -10.42 -6.87 3.25
CA GLN A 88 -9.61 -7.78 2.46
C GLN A 88 -10.52 -8.66 1.60
N GLU A 89 -10.10 -8.96 0.38
CA GLU A 89 -10.80 -9.85 -0.57
C GLU A 89 -9.77 -10.85 -1.13
N TYR A 90 -10.18 -12.09 -1.37
CA TYR A 90 -9.28 -13.21 -1.72
C TYR A 90 -9.64 -13.89 -3.04
N SER A 91 -10.48 -13.25 -3.85
CA SER A 91 -10.78 -13.70 -5.22
C SER A 91 -11.29 -12.57 -6.09
N LYS A 92 -11.18 -12.73 -7.42
CA LYS A 92 -11.81 -11.80 -8.38
C LYS A 92 -13.30 -11.64 -8.14
N ARG A 93 -13.99 -12.74 -7.85
CA ARG A 93 -15.43 -12.74 -7.57
C ARG A 93 -15.77 -11.89 -6.35
N GLU A 94 -14.97 -11.94 -5.30
CA GLU A 94 -15.17 -11.07 -4.13
C GLU A 94 -14.93 -9.61 -4.51
N MET A 95 -13.83 -9.30 -5.20
CA MET A 95 -13.53 -7.94 -5.67
C MET A 95 -14.66 -7.36 -6.54
N LEU A 96 -15.19 -8.14 -7.49
CA LEU A 96 -16.33 -7.76 -8.33
C LEU A 96 -17.59 -7.43 -7.53
N ASN A 97 -17.85 -8.17 -6.45
CA ASN A 97 -19.03 -7.98 -5.60
C ASN A 97 -18.82 -6.91 -4.52
N GLY A 98 -17.57 -6.58 -4.20
CA GLY A 98 -17.17 -5.60 -3.20
C GLY A 98 -16.56 -4.36 -3.82
N SER A 99 -15.23 -4.30 -3.84
CA SER A 99 -14.46 -3.10 -4.20
C SER A 99 -14.73 -2.55 -5.61
N PHE A 100 -15.00 -3.41 -6.60
CA PHE A 100 -15.29 -3.01 -7.99
C PHE A 100 -16.78 -2.75 -8.26
N LYS A 101 -17.67 -3.07 -7.31
CA LYS A 101 -19.12 -2.89 -7.47
C LYS A 101 -19.52 -1.41 -7.52
N HIS A 102 -18.82 -0.57 -6.75
CA HIS A 102 -19.12 0.85 -6.66
C HIS A 102 -18.17 1.63 -7.57
N ARG A 103 -18.75 2.36 -8.53
CA ARG A 103 -17.96 3.29 -9.34
C ARG A 103 -17.56 4.47 -8.46
N GLY A 104 -16.26 4.60 -8.21
CA GLY A 104 -15.67 5.74 -7.52
C GLY A 104 -15.73 7.03 -8.35
N PRO A 105 -15.12 8.12 -7.87
CA PRO A 105 -14.97 9.34 -8.65
C PRO A 105 -14.12 9.10 -9.90
N VAL A 106 -14.09 10.06 -10.82
CA VAL A 106 -13.09 10.08 -11.90
C VAL A 106 -11.70 10.17 -11.27
N LEU A 107 -10.81 9.25 -11.66
CA LEU A 107 -9.47 9.15 -11.11
C LEU A 107 -8.42 9.48 -12.17
N HIS A 108 -7.47 10.31 -11.78
CA HIS A 108 -6.23 10.56 -12.50
C HIS A 108 -5.14 9.69 -11.89
N VAL A 109 -4.61 8.75 -12.68
CA VAL A 109 -3.64 7.76 -12.19
C VAL A 109 -2.26 8.00 -12.81
N SER A 110 -1.22 8.02 -11.99
CA SER A 110 0.18 8.01 -12.43
C SER A 110 0.99 6.94 -11.70
N LEU A 111 2.17 6.62 -12.23
CA LEU A 111 3.13 5.72 -11.61
C LEU A 111 4.30 6.57 -11.10
N GLU A 112 4.50 6.62 -9.78
CA GLU A 112 5.46 7.51 -9.12
C GLU A 112 6.39 6.73 -8.19
N LEU A 113 7.49 7.37 -7.78
CA LEU A 113 8.38 6.84 -6.74
C LEU A 113 8.04 7.48 -5.39
N LEU A 114 7.59 6.69 -4.42
CA LEU A 114 7.35 7.12 -3.03
C LEU A 114 8.33 6.38 -2.09
N TRP A 115 9.23 7.12 -1.46
CA TRP A 115 10.23 6.60 -0.51
C TRP A 115 10.99 5.35 -1.02
N GLY A 116 11.36 5.37 -2.30
CA GLY A 116 12.10 4.29 -2.95
C GLY A 116 11.24 3.15 -3.50
N ARG A 117 9.90 3.26 -3.47
CA ARG A 117 8.96 2.26 -4.01
C ARG A 117 8.17 2.84 -5.18
N LYS A 118 8.01 2.07 -6.26
CA LYS A 118 7.11 2.44 -7.37
C LYS A 118 5.67 2.16 -6.94
N VAL A 119 4.81 3.17 -7.01
CA VAL A 119 3.42 3.10 -6.58
C VAL A 119 2.51 3.76 -7.62
N PHE A 120 1.28 3.27 -7.73
CA PHE A 120 0.23 3.94 -8.48
C PHE A 120 -0.40 5.01 -7.59
N VAL A 121 -0.31 6.26 -8.00
CA VAL A 121 -0.93 7.40 -7.32
C VAL A 121 -2.25 7.69 -8.01
N ALA A 122 -3.35 7.63 -7.26
CA ALA A 122 -4.67 7.98 -7.76
C ALA A 122 -5.12 9.30 -7.15
N LEU A 123 -5.40 10.29 -7.99
CA LEU A 123 -5.98 11.57 -7.61
C LEU A 123 -7.45 11.61 -8.03
N ALA A 124 -8.33 12.05 -7.15
CA ALA A 124 -9.74 12.29 -7.48
C ALA A 124 -9.96 13.77 -7.79
N GLU A 125 -10.86 14.06 -8.72
CA GLU A 125 -11.38 15.41 -8.90
C GLU A 125 -12.28 15.80 -7.72
N THR A 126 -12.02 16.97 -7.16
CA THR A 126 -12.83 17.60 -6.09
C THR A 126 -13.16 19.03 -6.47
N GLU A 127 -14.05 19.68 -5.72
CA GLU A 127 -14.37 21.10 -5.92
C GLU A 127 -13.14 22.03 -5.81
N LEU A 128 -12.11 21.61 -5.07
CA LEU A 128 -10.86 22.35 -4.87
C LEU A 128 -9.75 21.94 -5.84
N GLY A 129 -10.07 21.08 -6.82
CA GLY A 129 -9.11 20.51 -7.77
C GLY A 129 -8.74 19.06 -7.45
N LEU A 130 -7.61 18.61 -7.98
CA LEU A 130 -7.14 17.24 -7.78
C LEU A 130 -6.65 17.03 -6.35
N ALA A 131 -7.14 15.96 -5.72
CA ALA A 131 -6.74 15.56 -4.37
C ALA A 131 -6.35 14.08 -4.34
N LEU A 132 -5.33 13.74 -3.54
CA LEU A 132 -4.86 12.37 -3.35
C LEU A 132 -5.97 11.50 -2.79
N HIS A 133 -6.43 10.57 -3.62
CA HIS A 133 -7.52 9.66 -3.33
C HIS A 133 -6.98 8.36 -2.74
N ASP A 134 -5.96 7.77 -3.36
CA ASP A 134 -5.44 6.47 -2.99
C ASP A 134 -4.00 6.30 -3.49
N ILE A 135 -3.29 5.37 -2.87
CA ILE A 135 -2.01 4.87 -3.35
C ILE A 135 -2.14 3.36 -3.46
N ARG A 136 -1.66 2.78 -4.57
CA ARG A 136 -1.82 1.36 -4.85
C ARG A 136 -0.49 0.70 -5.21
N GLU A 137 -0.30 -0.50 -4.69
CA GLU A 137 0.81 -1.40 -5.01
C GLU A 137 0.26 -2.68 -5.62
N PHE A 138 0.98 -3.26 -6.58
CA PHE A 138 0.61 -4.50 -7.24
C PHE A 138 1.82 -5.43 -7.31
N VAL A 139 1.59 -6.72 -7.07
CA VAL A 139 2.59 -7.78 -7.23
C VAL A 139 2.16 -8.67 -8.39
N PHE A 140 3.12 -8.96 -9.26
CA PHE A 140 2.90 -9.72 -10.49
C PHE A 140 3.63 -11.05 -10.43
N GLU A 141 2.91 -12.14 -10.68
CA GLU A 141 3.48 -13.48 -10.90
C GLU A 141 2.90 -14.06 -12.19
N ASN A 142 3.75 -14.64 -13.03
CA ASN A 142 3.34 -15.28 -14.30
C ASN A 142 2.42 -14.39 -15.17
N ASN A 143 2.78 -13.10 -15.31
CA ASN A 143 2.01 -12.08 -16.03
C ASN A 143 0.57 -11.84 -15.52
N ARG A 144 0.29 -12.21 -14.27
CA ARG A 144 -0.96 -11.87 -13.59
C ARG A 144 -0.68 -11.16 -12.28
N ILE A 145 -1.65 -10.35 -11.86
CA ILE A 145 -1.64 -9.69 -10.56
C ILE A 145 -2.16 -10.67 -9.52
N VAL A 146 -1.30 -11.04 -8.58
CA VAL A 146 -1.64 -11.97 -7.49
C VAL A 146 -1.92 -11.25 -6.17
N TYR A 147 -1.43 -10.02 -6.04
CA TYR A 147 -1.68 -9.19 -4.87
C TYR A 147 -1.85 -7.73 -5.26
N HIS A 148 -2.84 -7.09 -4.66
CA HIS A 148 -3.10 -5.66 -4.75
C HIS A 148 -3.21 -5.10 -3.35
N ARG A 149 -2.53 -3.98 -3.09
CA ARG A 149 -2.62 -3.26 -1.84
C ARG A 149 -3.05 -1.83 -2.07
N GLY A 150 -4.14 -1.43 -1.45
CA GLY A 150 -4.64 -0.05 -1.48
C GLY A 150 -4.47 0.62 -0.12
N TYR A 151 -4.12 1.90 -0.13
CA TYR A 151 -3.94 2.73 1.07
C TYR A 151 -5.11 3.68 1.32
N TYR A 152 -6.24 3.47 0.65
CA TYR A 152 -7.43 4.32 0.69
C TYR A 152 -7.93 4.63 2.11
N PHE A 153 -7.80 3.66 3.03
CA PHE A 153 -8.23 3.78 4.42
C PHE A 153 -7.11 4.22 5.38
N CYS A 154 -5.91 4.49 4.88
CA CYS A 154 -4.74 4.85 5.69
C CYS A 154 -4.57 6.38 5.73
N LYS A 155 -5.40 7.09 6.49
CA LYS A 155 -5.39 8.57 6.62
C LYS A 155 -3.99 9.14 6.79
N GLU A 156 -3.26 8.69 7.81
CA GLU A 156 -1.95 9.28 8.13
C GLU A 156 -0.88 8.97 7.07
N PHE A 157 -0.95 7.79 6.44
CA PHE A 157 -0.06 7.46 5.34
C PHE A 157 -0.32 8.37 4.13
N LEU A 158 -1.58 8.56 3.76
CA LEU A 158 -1.96 9.43 2.64
C LEU A 158 -1.62 10.89 2.93
N LEU A 159 -1.79 11.37 4.17
CA LEU A 159 -1.39 12.74 4.56
C LEU A 159 0.11 12.96 4.38
N GLU A 160 0.94 12.00 4.78
CA GLU A 160 2.40 12.11 4.62
C GLU A 160 2.83 11.99 3.15
N ALA A 161 2.20 11.09 2.40
CA ALA A 161 2.44 10.95 0.96
C ALA A 161 2.00 12.22 0.19
N GLY A 162 0.86 12.80 0.55
CA GLY A 162 0.35 14.05 -0.02
C GLY A 162 1.34 15.21 0.17
N ARG A 163 1.93 15.34 1.37
CA ARG A 163 3.01 16.31 1.61
C ARG A 163 4.22 16.05 0.72
N THR A 164 4.62 14.79 0.57
CA THR A 164 5.75 14.39 -0.27
C THR A 164 5.53 14.76 -1.73
N PHE A 165 4.30 14.56 -2.24
CA PHE A 165 3.92 14.89 -3.61
C PHE A 165 3.48 16.34 -3.83
N GLY A 166 3.32 17.13 -2.76
CA GLY A 166 2.82 18.50 -2.85
C GLY A 166 1.33 18.60 -3.23
N VAL A 167 0.53 17.57 -2.93
CA VAL A 167 -0.91 17.51 -3.22
C VAL A 167 -1.73 17.38 -1.95
N GLN A 168 -2.93 17.97 -1.94
CA GLN A 168 -3.87 17.80 -0.82
C GLN A 168 -4.48 16.40 -0.83
N VAL A 169 -4.82 15.86 0.34
CA VAL A 169 -5.51 14.57 0.45
C VAL A 169 -7.01 14.77 0.38
N GLN A 170 -7.70 13.87 -0.31
CA GLN A 170 -9.15 13.82 -0.29
C GLN A 170 -9.62 13.33 1.10
N LEU A 171 -10.17 14.24 1.90
CA LEU A 171 -10.65 13.94 3.25
C LEU A 171 -12.08 13.41 3.29
N GLN A 172 -12.91 13.77 2.30
CA GLN A 172 -14.26 13.22 2.15
C GLN A 172 -14.25 12.09 1.11
N LYS A 173 -14.52 10.88 1.58
CA LYS A 173 -14.35 9.62 0.87
C LYS A 173 -15.69 8.89 0.75
N ALA A 174 -16.04 8.45 -0.46
CA ALA A 174 -17.23 7.64 -0.69
C ALA A 174 -17.03 6.21 -0.13
N PRO A 175 -18.10 5.50 0.28
CA PRO A 175 -19.48 5.98 0.33
C PRO A 175 -19.79 6.85 1.56
N ASN A 176 -19.13 6.65 2.72
CA ASN A 176 -19.51 7.32 3.99
C ASN A 176 -18.30 7.57 4.92
N LEU A 177 -17.14 7.96 4.39
CA LEU A 177 -15.94 8.17 5.20
C LEU A 177 -15.55 9.66 5.17
N ASP A 178 -15.62 10.33 6.31
CA ASP A 178 -15.18 11.72 6.44
C ASP A 178 -14.04 11.80 7.47
N TRP A 179 -12.90 12.35 7.04
CA TRP A 179 -11.70 12.49 7.87
C TRP A 179 -11.47 13.91 8.38
N ARG A 180 -12.40 14.84 8.13
CA ARG A 180 -12.34 16.21 8.66
C ARG A 180 -12.64 16.29 10.15
N GLU A 181 -13.29 15.27 10.69
CA GLU A 181 -13.61 15.11 12.11
C GLU A 181 -12.45 14.48 12.91
#